data_AF-A0A958GJG1-F1
#
_entry.id   AF-A0A958GJG1-F1
#
_cell.length_a   1.000
_cell.length_b   1.000
_cell.length_c   1.000
_cell.angle_alpha   90.00
_cell.angle_beta   90.00
_cell.angle_gamma   90.00
#
_symmetry.space_group_name_H-M   'P 1'
#
loop_
_entity.id
_entity.type
_entity.pdbx_description
1 polymer ?
#
loop_
_entity_poly.entity_id
_entity_poly.type
_entity_poly.pdbx_seq_one_letter_code
_entity_poly.pdbx_strand_id
1 'polypeptide(L)'
;QISYNGLLWEMMPVEVKEREIPDAPVQALPEIETSVFETLGIDKSELVDYLLDNDLALIVSRNVTARDRNDRQQPFNLRVKGTDTESISKSGKVYDISQLQIYQGDLIRGYTTSNTTGRRVLPQPMHSLPTGANPGDIEHGVKISDDGSIAAFVPARRALTWELADDSGEAVVRERYWVTFQPGEIRVCASCHGINTADHNGNPPPTNTPQALLEILEHWKSLPTSPRPYSLTISTPKKIKPRGDFQLQAKGGSSTDELLLTASVNKRKCTDSKTLPTNTTTRTVTGKLPGRRGTNILFSVVNSNDPETVLAESSLKVKKRKKPAQQQNKKRKNLKKYCNVLFKSLTP
;
A
#
# COMPACT_ATOMS: atom_id res chain seq x y z
N GLN A 1 40.05 -6.14 2.61
CA GLN A 1 40.47 -5.10 1.65
C GLN A 1 41.11 -5.81 0.48
N ILE A 2 40.55 -5.69 -0.72
CA ILE A 2 41.10 -6.36 -1.92
C ILE A 2 41.96 -5.32 -2.63
N SER A 3 43.25 -5.60 -2.81
CA SER A 3 44.16 -4.75 -3.61
C SER A 3 44.48 -5.45 -4.92
N TYR A 4 44.32 -4.75 -6.04
CA TYR A 4 44.69 -5.20 -7.37
C TYR A 4 45.84 -4.34 -7.91
N ASN A 5 46.83 -4.97 -8.55
CA ASN A 5 47.91 -4.27 -9.26
C ASN A 5 48.17 -4.97 -10.59
N GLY A 6 47.78 -4.33 -11.68
CA GLY A 6 47.89 -4.79 -13.07
C GLY A 6 47.23 -3.77 -14.01
N LEU A 7 47.52 -3.83 -15.31
CA LEU A 7 46.81 -3.02 -16.30
C LEU A 7 45.34 -3.46 -16.30
N LEU A 8 44.44 -2.60 -15.84
CA LEU A 8 43.00 -2.78 -16.01
C LEU A 8 42.73 -2.84 -17.52
N TRP A 9 42.13 -3.93 -17.99
CA TRP A 9 41.48 -3.92 -19.29
C TRP A 9 40.24 -3.05 -19.15
N GLU A 10 40.36 -1.80 -19.61
CA GLU A 10 39.30 -0.81 -19.63
C GLU A 10 38.27 -1.21 -20.71
N MET A 11 37.42 -2.18 -20.38
CA MET A 11 36.29 -2.57 -21.21
C MET A 11 35.21 -1.50 -21.03
N MET A 12 35.31 -0.42 -21.80
CA MET A 12 34.35 0.69 -21.95
C MET A 12 34.36 1.74 -20.81
N PRO A 13 35.13 2.83 -20.93
CA PRO A 13 34.93 3.99 -20.07
C PRO A 13 33.52 4.55 -20.31
N VAL A 14 32.68 4.51 -19.28
CA VAL A 14 31.38 5.20 -19.28
C VAL A 14 31.56 6.58 -18.67
N GLU A 15 31.27 7.63 -19.44
CA GLU A 15 31.18 8.98 -18.92
C GLU A 15 29.96 9.06 -17.99
N VAL A 16 30.20 9.31 -16.69
CA VAL A 16 29.14 9.56 -15.73
C VAL A 16 28.84 11.07 -15.76
N LYS A 17 27.87 11.46 -16.58
CA LYS A 17 27.34 12.83 -16.60
C LYS A 17 26.19 12.94 -15.60
N GLU A 18 26.15 14.04 -14.85
CA GLU A 18 24.97 14.38 -14.06
C GLU A 18 23.75 14.47 -15.00
N ARG A 19 22.76 13.62 -14.74
CA ARG A 19 21.48 13.61 -15.44
C ARG A 19 20.38 13.72 -14.41
N GLU A 20 19.29 14.36 -14.79
CA GLU A 20 18.06 14.29 -14.02
C GLU A 20 17.65 12.82 -13.88
N ILE A 21 17.27 12.41 -12.67
CA ILE A 21 16.80 11.06 -12.41
C ILE A 21 15.54 10.87 -13.28
N PRO A 22 15.50 9.87 -14.17
CA PRO A 22 14.30 9.63 -14.97
C PRO A 22 13.09 9.44 -14.05
N ASP A 23 11.98 10.06 -14.40
CA ASP A 23 10.72 9.77 -13.71
C ASP A 23 10.44 8.28 -13.79
N ALA A 24 10.19 7.67 -12.63
CA ALA A 24 9.82 6.27 -12.58
C ALA A 24 8.50 6.10 -13.35
N PRO A 25 8.44 5.18 -14.33
CA PRO A 25 7.21 4.96 -15.07
C PRO A 25 6.11 4.50 -14.11
N VAL A 26 4.97 5.18 -14.12
CA VAL A 26 3.77 4.75 -13.41
C VAL A 26 3.00 3.82 -14.33
N GLN A 27 2.92 2.55 -13.98
CA GLN A 27 2.10 1.61 -14.74
C GLN A 27 0.63 1.82 -14.37
N ALA A 28 -0.18 2.19 -15.36
CA ALA A 28 -1.62 2.26 -15.19
C ALA A 28 -2.19 0.84 -14.99
N LEU A 29 -3.20 0.72 -14.13
CA LEU A 29 -3.98 -0.50 -14.02
C LEU A 29 -4.71 -0.72 -15.36
N PRO A 30 -4.71 -1.92 -15.96
CA PRO A 30 -5.39 -2.13 -17.23
C PRO A 30 -6.90 -1.90 -17.12
N GLU A 31 -7.56 -1.67 -18.26
CA GLU A 31 -8.98 -1.31 -18.32
C GLU A 31 -9.90 -2.39 -17.72
N ILE A 32 -9.59 -3.68 -17.96
CA ILE A 32 -10.38 -4.80 -17.41
C ILE A 32 -10.43 -4.73 -15.89
N GLU A 33 -9.27 -4.62 -15.23
CA GLU A 33 -9.22 -4.53 -13.78
C GLU A 33 -9.79 -3.21 -13.28
N THR A 34 -9.59 -2.10 -14.01
CA THR A 34 -10.19 -0.80 -13.67
C THR A 34 -11.72 -0.87 -13.64
N SER A 35 -12.34 -1.56 -14.60
CA SER A 35 -13.79 -1.74 -14.65
C SER A 35 -14.35 -2.51 -13.45
N VAL A 36 -13.56 -3.37 -12.82
CA VAL A 36 -13.95 -4.08 -11.59
C VAL A 36 -14.09 -3.10 -10.43
N PHE A 37 -13.13 -2.19 -10.25
CA PHE A 37 -13.22 -1.13 -9.23
C PHE A 37 -14.44 -0.24 -9.45
N GLU A 38 -14.70 0.16 -10.70
CA GLU A 38 -15.86 0.98 -11.07
C GLU A 38 -17.18 0.26 -10.79
N THR A 39 -17.28 -1.02 -11.14
CA THR A 39 -18.47 -1.85 -10.92
C THR A 39 -18.81 -1.96 -9.44
N LEU A 40 -17.79 -2.11 -8.58
CA LEU A 40 -17.96 -2.19 -7.13
C LEU A 40 -18.08 -0.80 -6.46
N GLY A 41 -17.92 0.29 -7.20
CA GLY A 41 -17.89 1.64 -6.64
C GLY A 41 -16.73 1.87 -5.67
N ILE A 42 -15.62 1.15 -5.85
CA ILE A 42 -14.43 1.22 -4.99
C ILE A 42 -13.44 2.24 -5.56
N ASP A 43 -13.03 3.20 -4.74
CA ASP A 43 -11.92 4.08 -5.07
C ASP A 43 -10.59 3.30 -4.98
N LYS A 44 -9.91 3.11 -6.11
CA LYS A 44 -8.61 2.44 -6.18
C LYS A 44 -7.60 3.03 -5.19
N SER A 45 -7.63 4.34 -4.94
CA SER A 45 -6.71 4.97 -4.00
C SER A 45 -6.92 4.48 -2.56
N GLU A 46 -8.15 4.14 -2.19
CA GLU A 46 -8.48 3.56 -0.88
C GLU A 46 -7.79 2.20 -0.69
N LEU A 47 -7.78 1.37 -1.74
CA LEU A 47 -7.09 0.09 -1.71
C LEU A 47 -5.58 0.27 -1.65
N VAL A 48 -5.02 1.17 -2.48
CA VAL A 48 -3.58 1.44 -2.49
C VAL A 48 -3.11 1.92 -1.12
N ASP A 49 -3.86 2.81 -0.46
CA ASP A 49 -3.55 3.26 0.89
C ASP A 49 -3.59 2.10 1.90
N TYR A 50 -4.60 1.22 1.82
CA TYR A 50 -4.63 0.00 2.63
C TYR A 50 -3.40 -0.89 2.42
N LEU A 51 -3.00 -1.10 1.16
CA LEU A 51 -1.83 -1.90 0.82
C LEU A 51 -0.54 -1.26 1.35
N LEU A 52 -0.40 0.06 1.25
CA LEU A 52 0.74 0.79 1.80
C LEU A 52 0.81 0.67 3.33
N ASP A 53 -0.31 0.86 4.00
CA ASP A 53 -0.40 0.85 5.47
C ASP A 53 -0.10 -0.54 6.07
N ASN A 54 -0.39 -1.61 5.32
CA ASN A 54 -0.22 -3.00 5.78
C ASN A 54 1.03 -3.68 5.19
N ASP A 55 1.88 -2.95 4.46
CA ASP A 55 3.04 -3.51 3.74
C ASP A 55 2.68 -4.65 2.78
N LEU A 56 1.62 -4.45 2.01
CA LEU A 56 1.05 -5.42 1.08
C LEU A 56 1.16 -4.97 -0.36
N ALA A 57 1.01 -5.95 -1.25
CA ALA A 57 0.69 -5.78 -2.66
C ALA A 57 -0.50 -6.67 -3.03
N LEU A 58 -1.14 -6.40 -4.16
CA LEU A 58 -2.18 -7.22 -4.75
C LEU A 58 -1.66 -7.84 -6.04
N ILE A 59 -1.75 -9.16 -6.17
CA ILE A 59 -1.50 -9.88 -7.42
C ILE A 59 -2.83 -10.35 -8.02
N VAL A 60 -2.94 -10.29 -9.34
CA VAL A 60 -4.14 -10.71 -10.08
C VAL A 60 -3.71 -11.49 -11.32
N SER A 61 -4.39 -12.61 -11.60
CA SER A 61 -4.37 -13.22 -12.94
C SER A 61 -5.76 -13.49 -13.47
N ARG A 62 -5.96 -13.28 -14.77
CA ARG A 62 -7.27 -13.41 -15.42
C ARG A 62 -7.66 -14.86 -15.69
N ASN A 63 -6.73 -15.66 -16.20
CA ASN A 63 -6.95 -17.10 -16.33
C ASN A 63 -5.62 -17.87 -16.27
N VAL A 64 -5.44 -18.65 -15.21
CA VAL A 64 -4.22 -19.42 -14.95
C VAL A 64 -4.14 -20.74 -15.71
N THR A 65 -5.22 -21.18 -16.37
CA THR A 65 -5.20 -22.36 -17.26
C THR A 65 -4.49 -22.07 -18.58
N ALA A 66 -4.55 -20.82 -19.06
CA ALA A 66 -3.91 -20.39 -20.29
C ALA A 66 -2.39 -20.24 -20.08
N ARG A 67 -1.57 -20.83 -20.96
CA ARG A 67 -0.10 -20.77 -20.85
C ARG A 67 0.53 -20.53 -22.20
N ASP A 68 1.62 -19.77 -22.25
CA ASP A 68 2.34 -19.49 -23.50
C ASP A 68 2.72 -20.79 -24.23
N ARG A 69 2.56 -20.84 -25.55
CA ARG A 69 2.87 -22.01 -26.39
C ARG A 69 4.31 -22.55 -26.28
N ASN A 70 5.23 -21.72 -25.81
CA ASN A 70 6.63 -22.11 -25.59
C ASN A 70 6.88 -22.67 -24.19
N ASP A 71 5.90 -22.54 -23.29
CA ASP A 71 5.98 -23.08 -21.95
C ASP A 71 5.67 -24.58 -21.94
N ARG A 72 6.72 -25.38 -22.18
CA ARG A 72 6.64 -26.83 -22.39
C ARG A 72 7.30 -27.63 -21.26
N GLN A 73 7.87 -26.95 -20.27
CA GLN A 73 8.63 -27.59 -19.18
C GLN A 73 7.75 -28.02 -18.00
N GLN A 74 6.46 -27.67 -18.04
CA GLN A 74 5.48 -27.94 -16.98
C GLN A 74 4.12 -28.28 -17.61
N PRO A 75 3.22 -28.94 -16.88
CA PRO A 75 1.87 -29.24 -17.36
C PRO A 75 1.15 -28.03 -17.97
N PHE A 76 0.57 -28.20 -19.15
CA PHE A 76 -0.17 -27.15 -19.87
C PHE A 76 -1.59 -27.56 -20.29
N ASN A 77 -1.97 -28.83 -20.09
CA ASN A 77 -3.37 -29.26 -20.18
C ASN A 77 -3.99 -29.12 -18.79
N LEU A 78 -4.56 -27.94 -18.52
CA LEU A 78 -5.05 -27.54 -17.20
C LEU A 78 -6.56 -27.36 -17.22
N ARG A 79 -7.22 -27.76 -16.14
CA ARG A 79 -8.65 -27.53 -15.90
C ARG A 79 -8.88 -27.08 -14.48
N VAL A 80 -9.73 -26.08 -14.28
CA VAL A 80 -10.19 -25.69 -12.95
C VAL A 80 -11.14 -26.79 -12.45
N LYS A 81 -10.81 -27.38 -11.30
CA LYS A 81 -11.54 -28.53 -10.78
C LYS A 81 -13.02 -28.19 -10.56
N GLY A 82 -13.91 -29.00 -11.14
CA GLY A 82 -15.35 -28.88 -10.97
C GLY A 82 -16.01 -27.80 -11.83
N THR A 83 -15.30 -27.24 -12.81
CA THR A 83 -15.84 -26.25 -13.75
C THR A 83 -15.50 -26.63 -15.20
N ASP A 84 -16.10 -25.91 -16.16
CA ASP A 84 -15.81 -26.05 -17.59
C ASP A 84 -14.62 -25.20 -18.04
N THR A 85 -13.93 -24.51 -17.12
CA THR A 85 -12.80 -23.65 -17.45
C THR A 85 -11.53 -24.49 -17.60
N GLU A 86 -11.07 -24.63 -18.84
CA GLU A 86 -9.91 -25.44 -19.19
C GLU A 86 -9.13 -24.90 -20.39
N SER A 87 -7.86 -25.27 -20.48
CA SER A 87 -7.02 -25.10 -21.67
C SER A 87 -6.34 -26.43 -21.98
N ILE A 88 -6.87 -27.15 -22.98
CA ILE A 88 -6.39 -28.48 -23.38
C ILE A 88 -5.98 -28.43 -24.85
N SER A 89 -4.67 -28.44 -25.09
CA SER A 89 -4.11 -28.26 -26.45
C SER A 89 -3.74 -29.56 -27.15
N LYS A 90 -3.52 -30.62 -26.39
CA LYS A 90 -3.03 -31.91 -26.90
C LYS A 90 -3.70 -33.06 -26.17
N SER A 91 -3.79 -34.21 -26.84
CA SER A 91 -4.13 -35.47 -26.18
C SER A 91 -3.12 -35.78 -25.06
N GLY A 92 -3.61 -36.23 -23.91
CA GLY A 92 -2.75 -36.60 -22.78
C GLY A 92 -3.45 -36.41 -21.45
N LYS A 93 -2.66 -36.44 -20.37
CA LYS A 93 -3.16 -36.18 -19.02
C LYS A 93 -3.66 -34.73 -18.92
N VAL A 94 -4.88 -34.59 -18.42
CA VAL A 94 -5.44 -33.31 -17.95
C VAL A 94 -5.15 -33.21 -16.46
N TYR A 95 -4.66 -32.05 -16.03
CA TYR A 95 -4.35 -31.79 -14.64
C TYR A 95 -5.41 -30.85 -14.08
N ASP A 96 -6.13 -31.32 -13.05
CA ASP A 96 -7.06 -30.48 -12.33
C ASP A 96 -6.27 -29.58 -11.36
N ILE A 97 -6.61 -28.29 -11.35
CA ILE A 97 -6.07 -27.27 -10.44
C ILE A 97 -7.23 -26.64 -9.66
N SER A 98 -7.00 -26.27 -8.40
CA SER A 98 -8.05 -25.70 -7.55
C SER A 98 -7.59 -24.51 -6.71
N GLN A 99 -6.29 -24.38 -6.47
CA GLN A 99 -5.74 -23.38 -5.58
C GLN A 99 -4.37 -22.90 -6.03
N LEU A 100 -4.06 -21.65 -5.67
CA LEU A 100 -2.74 -21.06 -5.75
C LEU A 100 -2.12 -21.10 -4.35
N GLN A 101 -0.99 -21.79 -4.18
CA GLN A 101 -0.21 -21.79 -2.96
C GLN A 101 0.98 -20.83 -3.12
N ILE A 102 1.21 -19.97 -2.15
CA ILE A 102 2.23 -18.92 -2.20
C ILE A 102 3.28 -19.18 -1.11
N TYR A 103 4.53 -18.97 -1.46
CA TYR A 103 5.70 -19.18 -0.61
C TYR A 103 6.58 -17.94 -0.55
N GLN A 104 7.16 -17.71 0.62
CA GLN A 104 8.17 -16.69 0.88
C GLN A 104 9.57 -17.30 0.96
N GLY A 105 10.55 -16.63 0.36
CA GLY A 105 11.95 -17.02 0.41
C GLY A 105 12.65 -16.55 1.68
N ASP A 106 12.84 -17.47 2.63
CA ASP A 106 13.44 -17.16 3.93
C ASP A 106 14.88 -17.67 4.06
N LEU A 107 15.75 -16.85 4.65
CA LEU A 107 17.14 -17.17 4.96
C LEU A 107 17.28 -17.92 6.30
N ILE A 108 16.54 -19.02 6.45
CA ILE A 108 16.42 -19.75 7.72
C ILE A 108 17.40 -20.92 7.88
N ARG A 109 18.07 -21.36 6.80
CA ARG A 109 19.07 -22.43 6.88
C ARG A 109 20.47 -21.89 6.71
N GLY A 110 21.23 -21.88 7.80
CA GLY A 110 22.67 -21.65 7.75
C GLY A 110 23.39 -22.78 7.01
N TYR A 111 24.46 -22.45 6.31
CA TYR A 111 25.41 -23.42 5.79
C TYR A 111 26.83 -22.91 5.96
N THR A 112 27.75 -23.84 6.21
CA THR A 112 29.19 -23.59 6.18
C THR A 112 29.80 -24.60 5.22
N THR A 113 30.40 -24.12 4.15
CA THR A 113 31.13 -24.94 3.17
C THR A 113 32.51 -24.34 2.96
N SER A 114 33.55 -25.06 3.36
CA SER A 114 34.93 -24.54 3.41
C SER A 114 35.00 -23.23 4.19
N ASN A 115 35.55 -22.16 3.60
CA ASN A 115 35.67 -20.84 4.23
C ASN A 115 34.45 -19.93 4.02
N THR A 116 33.33 -20.46 3.50
CA THR A 116 32.13 -19.65 3.21
C THR A 116 31.01 -20.01 4.18
N THR A 117 30.58 -19.02 4.96
CA THR A 117 29.38 -19.10 5.79
C THR A 117 28.28 -18.27 5.15
N GLY A 118 27.09 -18.84 5.00
CA GLY A 118 25.95 -18.16 4.39
C GLY A 118 24.63 -18.70 4.90
N ARG A 119 23.56 -18.18 4.32
CA ARG A 119 22.19 -18.67 4.53
C ARG A 119 21.58 -19.01 3.18
N ARG A 120 20.91 -20.16 3.11
CA ARG A 120 20.18 -20.59 1.92
C ARG A 120 18.75 -20.07 2.01
N VAL A 121 18.24 -19.53 0.91
CA VAL A 121 16.82 -19.22 0.75
C VAL A 121 16.04 -20.53 0.67
N LEU A 122 15.09 -20.72 1.58
CA LEU A 122 14.14 -21.83 1.53
C LEU A 122 12.72 -21.29 1.34
N PRO A 123 11.90 -21.92 0.50
CA PRO A 123 10.48 -21.60 0.43
C PRO A 123 9.84 -21.96 1.77
N GLN A 124 9.21 -20.99 2.39
CA GLN A 124 8.34 -21.16 3.54
C GLN A 124 6.93 -20.77 3.12
N PRO A 125 5.88 -21.41 3.64
CA PRO A 125 4.52 -20.97 3.36
C PRO A 125 4.36 -19.47 3.64
N MET A 126 3.62 -18.76 2.79
CA MET A 126 3.47 -17.32 2.86
C MET A 126 3.00 -16.87 4.25
N HIS A 127 3.69 -15.89 4.80
CA HIS A 127 3.40 -15.30 6.11
C HIS A 127 3.63 -13.78 6.04
N SER A 128 3.56 -13.07 7.16
CA SER A 128 3.64 -11.59 7.22
C SER A 128 2.44 -10.88 6.57
N LEU A 129 1.27 -11.49 6.65
CA LEU A 129 -0.02 -10.91 6.26
C LEU A 129 -0.92 -10.74 7.49
N PRO A 130 -1.82 -9.74 7.51
CA PRO A 130 -2.91 -9.72 8.48
C PRO A 130 -3.73 -11.01 8.42
N THR A 131 -4.14 -11.53 9.57
CA THR A 131 -5.00 -12.72 9.64
C THR A 131 -6.30 -12.47 8.88
N GLY A 132 -6.67 -13.40 7.99
CA GLY A 132 -7.86 -13.27 7.16
C GLY A 132 -7.75 -12.22 6.05
N ALA A 133 -6.56 -11.73 5.71
CA ALA A 133 -6.40 -10.76 4.62
C ALA A 133 -6.94 -11.31 3.29
N ASN A 134 -6.64 -12.57 2.97
CA ASN A 134 -7.17 -13.26 1.80
C ASN A 134 -8.47 -14.02 2.15
N PRO A 135 -9.43 -14.12 1.20
CA PRO A 135 -10.65 -14.88 1.40
C PRO A 135 -10.39 -16.40 1.37
N GLY A 136 -11.23 -17.15 2.09
CA GLY A 136 -11.21 -18.61 2.14
C GLY A 136 -10.23 -19.21 3.13
N ASP A 137 -10.14 -20.54 3.13
CA ASP A 137 -9.44 -21.33 4.15
C ASP A 137 -8.08 -21.88 3.68
N ILE A 138 -7.55 -21.38 2.56
CA ILE A 138 -6.25 -21.82 2.05
C ILE A 138 -5.14 -21.10 2.83
N GLU A 139 -4.53 -21.81 3.79
CA GLU A 139 -3.66 -21.29 4.84
C GLU A 139 -2.51 -20.38 4.35
N HIS A 140 -2.07 -20.55 3.09
CA HIS A 140 -0.99 -19.75 2.48
C HIS A 140 -1.24 -19.45 1.00
N GLY A 141 -2.50 -19.24 0.64
CA GLY A 141 -2.88 -19.19 -0.76
C GLY A 141 -4.27 -18.63 -0.97
N VAL A 142 -4.80 -18.88 -2.16
CA VAL A 142 -6.17 -18.53 -2.53
C VAL A 142 -6.76 -19.63 -3.41
N LYS A 143 -8.09 -19.75 -3.39
CA LYS A 143 -8.81 -20.58 -4.37
C LYS A 143 -8.61 -19.99 -5.76
N ILE A 144 -8.53 -20.86 -6.78
CA ILE A 144 -8.70 -20.45 -8.17
C ILE A 144 -10.21 -20.31 -8.43
N SER A 145 -10.66 -19.13 -8.84
CA SER A 145 -12.08 -18.89 -9.12
C SER A 145 -12.53 -19.67 -10.35
N ASP A 146 -13.84 -19.81 -10.52
CA ASP A 146 -14.41 -20.75 -11.49
C ASP A 146 -14.10 -20.37 -12.95
N ASP A 147 -13.80 -19.10 -13.21
CA ASP A 147 -13.32 -18.54 -14.48
C ASP A 147 -11.80 -18.69 -14.70
N GLY A 148 -11.10 -19.36 -13.78
CA GLY A 148 -9.65 -19.55 -13.80
C GLY A 148 -8.85 -18.37 -13.29
N SER A 149 -9.49 -17.30 -12.81
CA SER A 149 -8.79 -16.15 -12.25
C SER A 149 -8.26 -16.44 -10.84
N ILE A 150 -7.24 -15.67 -10.45
CA ILE A 150 -6.74 -15.60 -9.08
C ILE A 150 -6.56 -14.15 -8.69
N ALA A 151 -6.74 -13.84 -7.41
CA ALA A 151 -6.32 -12.59 -6.82
C ALA A 151 -5.91 -12.85 -5.37
N ALA A 152 -4.78 -12.26 -4.94
CA ALA A 152 -4.27 -12.45 -3.58
C ALA A 152 -3.55 -11.20 -3.09
N PHE A 153 -3.80 -10.82 -1.84
CA PHE A 153 -2.88 -9.98 -1.10
C PHE A 153 -1.64 -10.78 -0.72
N VAL A 154 -0.49 -10.17 -0.96
CA VAL A 154 0.82 -10.75 -0.71
C VAL A 154 1.71 -9.74 0.03
N PRO A 155 2.65 -10.19 0.87
CA PRO A 155 3.53 -9.27 1.59
C PRO A 155 4.46 -8.56 0.60
N ALA A 156 4.52 -7.23 0.67
CA ALA A 156 5.46 -6.45 -0.10
C ALA A 156 6.89 -6.59 0.44
N ARG A 157 7.88 -6.26 -0.38
CA ARG A 157 9.32 -6.33 -0.03
C ARG A 157 9.81 -7.73 0.41
N ARG A 158 9.05 -8.76 0.08
CA ARG A 158 9.41 -10.17 0.27
C ARG A 158 9.65 -10.82 -1.08
N ALA A 159 10.61 -11.75 -1.11
CA ALA A 159 10.81 -12.62 -2.26
C ALA A 159 9.73 -13.70 -2.21
N LEU A 160 8.87 -13.73 -3.22
CA LEU A 160 7.73 -14.63 -3.30
C LEU A 160 7.84 -15.55 -4.51
N THR A 161 7.28 -16.73 -4.37
CA THR A 161 7.04 -17.68 -5.45
C THR A 161 5.71 -18.38 -5.20
N TRP A 162 5.15 -19.06 -6.18
CA TRP A 162 3.84 -19.69 -6.05
C TRP A 162 3.72 -20.93 -6.92
N GLU A 163 2.71 -21.73 -6.64
CA GLU A 163 2.35 -22.89 -7.45
C GLU A 163 0.84 -23.05 -7.58
N LEU A 164 0.40 -23.53 -8.73
CA LEU A 164 -0.94 -24.06 -8.94
C LEU A 164 -0.95 -25.48 -8.40
N ALA A 165 -1.89 -25.77 -7.50
CA ALA A 165 -2.05 -27.08 -6.90
C ALA A 165 -3.45 -27.65 -7.14
N ASP A 166 -3.55 -28.97 -7.08
CA ASP A 166 -4.83 -29.67 -7.06
C ASP A 166 -5.55 -29.49 -5.71
N ASP A 167 -6.71 -30.12 -5.53
CA ASP A 167 -7.50 -29.99 -4.30
C ASP A 167 -6.93 -30.73 -3.09
N SER A 168 -5.96 -31.62 -3.31
CA SER A 168 -5.19 -32.25 -2.24
C SER A 168 -4.01 -31.39 -1.79
N GLY A 169 -3.70 -30.32 -2.53
CA GLY A 169 -2.52 -29.48 -2.29
C GLY A 169 -1.27 -29.97 -2.98
N GLU A 170 -1.36 -30.94 -3.89
CA GLU A 170 -0.22 -31.39 -4.68
C GLU A 170 0.03 -30.44 -5.85
N ALA A 171 1.28 -30.04 -6.02
CA ALA A 171 1.62 -28.97 -6.93
C ALA A 171 1.80 -29.42 -8.38
N VAL A 172 1.05 -28.77 -9.27
CA VAL A 172 0.93 -29.06 -10.70
C VAL A 172 1.87 -28.17 -11.52
N VAL A 173 1.82 -26.86 -11.31
CA VAL A 173 2.64 -25.87 -12.03
C VAL A 173 3.29 -24.92 -11.02
N ARG A 174 4.59 -24.67 -11.16
CA ARG A 174 5.38 -23.86 -10.23
C ARG A 174 5.94 -22.64 -10.91
N GLU A 175 5.79 -21.48 -10.30
CA GLU A 175 6.63 -20.33 -10.61
C GLU A 175 8.06 -20.65 -10.16
N ARG A 176 9.05 -20.43 -11.03
CA ARG A 176 10.45 -20.80 -10.76
C ARG A 176 11.34 -19.59 -10.52
N TYR A 177 10.73 -18.43 -10.37
CA TYR A 177 11.38 -17.18 -10.00
C TYR A 177 10.96 -16.72 -8.61
N TRP A 178 11.88 -15.98 -7.99
CA TRP A 178 11.57 -15.15 -6.83
C TRP A 178 11.17 -13.77 -7.33
N VAL A 179 9.94 -13.39 -7.06
CA VAL A 179 9.35 -12.12 -7.47
C VAL A 179 9.15 -11.25 -6.23
N THR A 180 9.49 -9.97 -6.34
CA THR A 180 9.22 -8.98 -5.28
C THR A 180 8.20 -7.96 -5.76
N PHE A 181 7.48 -7.40 -4.80
CA PHE A 181 6.45 -6.38 -5.02
C PHE A 181 6.74 -5.17 -4.16
N GLN A 182 6.39 -3.99 -4.66
CA GLN A 182 6.41 -2.76 -3.89
C GLN A 182 5.15 -2.65 -3.03
N PRO A 183 5.22 -2.01 -1.85
CA PRO A 183 4.03 -1.70 -1.08
C PRO A 183 3.07 -0.83 -1.89
N GLY A 184 1.78 -1.12 -1.85
CA GLY A 184 0.78 -0.42 -2.66
C GLY A 184 0.68 -0.87 -4.12
N GLU A 185 1.53 -1.82 -4.54
CA GLU A 185 1.52 -2.31 -5.91
C GLU A 185 0.30 -3.19 -6.19
N ILE A 186 -0.31 -2.99 -7.37
CA ILE A 186 -1.30 -3.90 -7.95
C ILE A 186 -0.69 -4.46 -9.24
N ARG A 187 -0.27 -5.73 -9.23
CA ARG A 187 0.35 -6.39 -10.37
C ARG A 187 -0.62 -7.37 -11.03
N VAL A 188 -0.86 -7.13 -12.32
CA VAL A 188 -1.81 -7.91 -13.13
C VAL A 188 -1.05 -8.72 -14.18
N CYS A 189 -1.40 -9.99 -14.32
CA CYS A 189 -0.94 -10.87 -15.39
C CYS A 189 -2.14 -11.46 -16.13
N ALA A 190 -2.15 -11.47 -17.47
CA ALA A 190 -3.24 -12.14 -18.20
C ALA A 190 -3.29 -13.66 -17.89
N SER A 191 -2.12 -14.26 -17.65
CA SER A 191 -1.99 -15.68 -17.32
C SER A 191 -0.69 -15.98 -16.55
N CYS A 192 -0.55 -17.21 -16.01
CA CYS A 192 0.69 -17.70 -15.41
C CYS A 192 1.73 -17.98 -16.50
N HIS A 193 2.87 -17.29 -16.45
CA HIS A 193 3.90 -17.27 -17.50
C HIS A 193 3.40 -16.60 -18.80
N GLY A 194 3.06 -15.32 -18.67
CA GLY A 194 2.37 -14.46 -19.63
C GLY A 194 2.56 -14.80 -21.12
N ILE A 195 1.44 -14.84 -21.83
CA ILE A 195 1.40 -15.14 -23.26
C ILE A 195 2.09 -14.03 -24.06
N ASN A 196 3.14 -14.39 -24.79
CA ASN A 196 3.88 -13.46 -25.64
C ASN A 196 3.16 -13.23 -26.97
N THR A 197 2.70 -14.32 -27.61
CA THR A 197 2.04 -14.26 -28.92
C THR A 197 0.74 -15.06 -28.95
N ALA A 198 0.76 -16.29 -28.46
CA ALA A 198 -0.42 -17.14 -28.33
C ALA A 198 -0.19 -18.21 -27.25
N ASP A 199 -1.27 -18.72 -26.68
CA ASP A 199 -1.26 -19.89 -25.81
C ASP A 199 -1.05 -21.19 -26.61
N HIS A 200 -1.03 -22.34 -25.92
CA HIS A 200 -0.92 -23.65 -26.58
C HIS A 200 -2.08 -24.00 -27.52
N ASN A 201 -3.23 -23.34 -27.39
CA ASN A 201 -4.41 -23.51 -28.27
C ASN A 201 -4.41 -22.51 -29.44
N GLY A 202 -3.45 -21.58 -29.50
CA GLY A 202 -3.41 -20.52 -30.51
C GLY A 202 -4.23 -19.28 -30.16
N ASN A 203 -4.76 -19.18 -28.94
CA ASN A 203 -5.55 -18.05 -28.47
C ASN A 203 -4.67 -16.88 -28.01
N PRO A 204 -5.16 -15.63 -28.08
CA PRO A 204 -4.51 -14.48 -27.49
C PRO A 204 -4.55 -14.52 -25.94
N PRO A 205 -3.85 -13.60 -25.24
CA PRO A 205 -3.95 -13.47 -23.79
C PRO A 205 -5.42 -13.33 -23.30
N PRO A 206 -5.79 -13.94 -22.16
CA PRO A 206 -7.14 -13.84 -21.60
C PRO A 206 -7.61 -12.39 -21.37
N THR A 207 -8.88 -12.16 -21.67
CA THR A 207 -9.56 -10.86 -21.52
C THR A 207 -10.82 -10.95 -20.65
N ASN A 208 -11.07 -12.06 -19.96
CA ASN A 208 -12.17 -12.16 -19.01
C ASN A 208 -11.97 -11.19 -17.84
N THR A 209 -13.07 -10.66 -17.31
CA THR A 209 -13.07 -9.93 -16.06
C THR A 209 -12.76 -10.92 -14.92
N PRO A 210 -11.68 -10.73 -14.14
CA PRO A 210 -11.26 -11.71 -13.14
C PRO A 210 -12.25 -11.77 -11.98
N GLN A 211 -12.99 -12.88 -11.86
CA GLN A 211 -13.90 -13.12 -10.74
C GLN A 211 -13.20 -13.05 -9.38
N ALA A 212 -11.98 -13.57 -9.27
CA ALA A 212 -11.20 -13.52 -8.05
C ALA A 212 -10.91 -12.08 -7.59
N LEU A 213 -10.78 -11.13 -8.52
CA LEU A 213 -10.58 -9.72 -8.18
C LEU A 213 -11.85 -9.10 -7.58
N LEU A 214 -13.03 -9.44 -8.12
CA LEU A 214 -14.31 -9.03 -7.53
C LEU A 214 -14.39 -9.55 -6.08
N GLU A 215 -14.16 -10.85 -5.90
CA GLU A 215 -14.26 -11.54 -4.60
C GLU A 215 -13.31 -10.95 -3.55
N ILE A 216 -12.04 -10.72 -3.90
CA ILE A 216 -11.07 -10.18 -2.94
C ILE A 216 -11.35 -8.72 -2.57
N LEU A 217 -11.89 -7.92 -3.49
CA LEU A 217 -12.23 -6.52 -3.22
C LEU A 217 -13.46 -6.42 -2.32
N GLU A 218 -14.49 -7.23 -2.57
CA GLU A 218 -15.65 -7.35 -1.68
C GLU A 218 -15.24 -7.85 -0.29
N HIS A 219 -14.40 -8.89 -0.23
CA HIS A 219 -13.82 -9.40 1.01
C HIS A 219 -13.08 -8.31 1.77
N TRP A 220 -12.18 -7.58 1.10
CA TRP A 220 -11.44 -6.47 1.68
C TRP A 220 -12.35 -5.39 2.26
N LYS A 221 -13.43 -5.01 1.57
CA LYS A 221 -14.42 -4.04 2.10
C LYS A 221 -15.17 -4.57 3.32
N SER A 222 -15.28 -5.88 3.48
CA SER A 222 -15.90 -6.52 4.65
C SER A 222 -14.96 -6.64 5.85
N LEU A 223 -13.65 -6.53 5.65
CA LEU A 223 -12.68 -6.61 6.74
C LEU A 223 -12.91 -5.48 7.74
N PRO A 224 -12.68 -5.74 9.05
CA PRO A 224 -12.71 -4.69 10.04
C PRO A 224 -11.79 -3.56 9.58
N THR A 225 -12.31 -2.33 9.55
CA THR A 225 -11.48 -1.16 9.27
C THR A 225 -10.36 -1.14 10.31
N SER A 226 -9.14 -1.50 9.89
CA SER A 226 -7.96 -1.20 10.70
C SER A 226 -8.02 0.31 10.98
N PRO A 227 -7.84 0.75 12.24
CA PRO A 227 -7.82 2.18 12.54
C PRO A 227 -6.75 2.81 11.65
N ARG A 228 -7.18 3.51 10.60
CA ARG A 228 -6.28 4.12 9.63
C ARG A 228 -5.46 5.14 10.41
N PRO A 229 -4.13 5.01 10.49
CA PRO A 229 -3.35 5.89 11.33
C PRO A 229 -3.46 7.31 10.78
N TYR A 230 -4.09 8.20 11.54
CA TYR A 230 -4.08 9.61 11.21
C TYR A 230 -2.77 10.22 11.73
N SER A 231 -2.18 11.12 10.95
CA SER A 231 -1.07 11.94 11.41
C SER A 231 -1.38 13.41 11.18
N LEU A 232 -0.92 14.26 12.11
CA LEU A 232 -1.07 15.70 12.01
C LEU A 232 0.31 16.36 12.13
N THR A 233 0.72 17.05 11.07
CA THR A 233 2.00 17.76 11.03
C THR A 233 1.77 19.27 10.97
N ILE A 234 2.58 20.03 11.72
CA ILE A 234 2.59 21.50 11.69
C ILE A 234 3.88 21.97 11.05
N SER A 235 3.78 22.74 9.97
CA SER A 235 4.90 23.46 9.37
C SER A 235 4.80 24.97 9.70
N THR A 236 5.94 25.57 10.05
CA THR A 236 6.04 27.01 10.35
C THR A 236 7.30 27.60 9.72
N PRO A 237 7.33 28.91 9.41
CA PRO A 237 8.58 29.59 9.08
C PRO A 237 9.60 29.45 10.22
N LYS A 238 10.91 29.44 9.91
CA LYS A 238 12.05 29.24 10.86
C LYS A 238 11.93 29.97 12.21
N LYS A 239 11.18 31.07 12.30
CA LYS A 239 10.87 31.78 13.55
C LYS A 239 9.36 31.84 13.78
N ILE A 240 8.88 31.06 14.75
CA ILE A 240 7.49 31.13 15.25
C ILE A 240 7.27 32.46 15.99
N LYS A 241 6.59 33.40 15.32
CA LYS A 241 6.27 34.73 15.84
C LYS A 241 4.76 34.86 16.08
N PRO A 242 4.33 35.76 16.98
CA PRO A 242 2.92 36.12 17.09
C PRO A 242 2.38 36.62 15.74
N ARG A 243 1.17 36.19 15.36
CA ARG A 243 0.58 36.46 14.03
C ARG A 243 1.36 35.89 12.83
N GLY A 244 2.36 35.04 13.09
CA GLY A 244 3.05 34.33 12.02
C GLY A 244 2.15 33.27 11.39
N ASP A 245 2.43 32.95 10.14
CA ASP A 245 1.72 31.92 9.40
C ASP A 245 2.15 30.52 9.86
N PHE A 246 1.23 29.58 9.73
CA PHE A 246 1.48 28.15 9.90
C PHE A 246 0.65 27.38 8.87
N GLN A 247 1.08 26.16 8.59
CA GLN A 247 0.33 25.21 7.81
C GLN A 247 0.20 23.91 8.62
N LEU A 248 -0.99 23.33 8.54
CA LEU A 248 -1.33 22.02 9.09
C LEU A 248 -1.55 21.07 7.94
N GLN A 249 -1.00 19.87 8.07
CA GLN A 249 -1.24 18.77 7.14
C GLN A 249 -1.71 17.57 7.95
N ALA A 250 -2.98 17.20 7.76
CA ALA A 250 -3.54 15.95 8.25
C ALA A 250 -3.44 14.89 7.16
N LYS A 251 -2.86 13.73 7.46
CA LYS A 251 -2.76 12.59 6.56
C LYS A 251 -3.42 11.36 7.16
N GLY A 252 -3.90 10.47 6.30
CA GLY A 252 -4.51 9.20 6.68
C GLY A 252 -6.04 9.24 6.61
N GLY A 253 -6.66 8.12 6.96
CA GLY A 253 -8.10 7.93 6.80
C GLY A 253 -8.51 7.57 5.37
N SER A 254 -9.81 7.65 5.09
CA SER A 254 -10.39 7.62 3.75
C SER A 254 -10.52 9.01 3.17
N SER A 255 -10.52 9.15 1.83
CA SER A 255 -10.88 10.40 1.15
C SER A 255 -12.32 10.85 1.46
N THR A 256 -13.17 9.92 1.88
CA THR A 256 -14.56 10.16 2.28
C THR A 256 -14.75 10.48 3.77
N ASP A 257 -13.70 10.41 4.59
CA ASP A 257 -13.85 10.70 6.02
C ASP A 257 -14.21 12.17 6.24
N GLU A 258 -15.29 12.38 6.97
CA GLU A 258 -15.67 13.68 7.49
C GLU A 258 -14.87 14.00 8.75
N LEU A 259 -13.83 14.82 8.59
CA LEU A 259 -12.91 15.16 9.68
C LEU A 259 -13.07 16.61 10.13
N LEU A 260 -12.98 16.82 11.44
CA LEU A 260 -12.95 18.14 12.06
C LEU A 260 -11.56 18.42 12.65
N LEU A 261 -11.03 19.60 12.33
CA LEU A 261 -9.89 20.18 13.03
C LEU A 261 -10.41 20.96 14.24
N THR A 262 -9.93 20.60 15.42
CA THR A 262 -10.17 21.30 16.68
C THR A 262 -8.85 21.83 17.26
N ALA A 263 -8.94 22.73 18.24
CA ALA A 263 -7.75 23.27 18.89
C ALA A 263 -7.98 23.57 20.37
N SER A 264 -6.89 23.52 21.14
CA SER A 264 -6.82 23.96 22.52
C SER A 264 -5.71 25.00 22.71
N VAL A 265 -6.03 26.12 23.34
CA VAL A 265 -5.07 27.20 23.62
C VAL A 265 -4.77 27.25 25.11
N ASN A 266 -3.51 26.97 25.48
CA ASN A 266 -3.05 26.83 26.87
C ASN A 266 -3.95 25.86 27.68
N LYS A 267 -4.19 24.66 27.14
CA LYS A 267 -5.02 23.60 27.72
C LYS A 267 -6.52 23.93 27.87
N ARG A 268 -7.02 24.91 27.13
CA ARG A 268 -8.46 25.22 27.09
C ARG A 268 -8.99 25.00 25.69
N LYS A 269 -9.99 24.11 25.55
CA LYS A 269 -10.65 23.75 24.28
C LYS A 269 -11.27 25.00 23.65
N CYS A 270 -11.03 25.18 22.36
CA CYS A 270 -11.76 26.14 21.55
C CYS A 270 -13.13 25.54 21.19
N THR A 271 -14.15 26.38 21.13
CA THR A 271 -15.52 25.97 20.74
C THR A 271 -15.68 25.87 19.23
N ASP A 272 -14.86 26.63 18.49
CA ASP A 272 -14.86 26.63 17.04
C ASP A 272 -14.10 25.40 16.52
N SER A 273 -14.56 24.82 15.42
CA SER A 273 -13.89 23.77 14.66
C SER A 273 -13.83 24.14 13.17
N LYS A 274 -13.04 23.41 12.39
CA LYS A 274 -12.97 23.57 10.93
C LYS A 274 -13.11 22.21 10.27
N THR A 275 -14.09 22.06 9.41
CA THR A 275 -14.20 20.89 8.52
C THR A 275 -13.01 20.86 7.59
N LEU A 276 -12.33 19.72 7.55
CA LEU A 276 -11.24 19.49 6.62
C LEU A 276 -11.80 19.06 5.25
N PRO A 277 -11.11 19.34 4.14
CA PRO A 277 -11.54 18.92 2.82
C PRO A 277 -11.76 17.40 2.76
N THR A 278 -12.85 17.00 2.09
CA THR A 278 -13.09 15.64 1.63
C THR A 278 -12.47 15.48 0.23
N ASN A 279 -12.41 14.25 -0.28
CA ASN A 279 -11.87 13.86 -1.59
C ASN A 279 -10.33 13.75 -1.66
N THR A 280 -9.64 13.77 -0.51
CA THR A 280 -8.20 13.52 -0.42
C THR A 280 -7.83 12.94 0.95
N THR A 281 -6.87 12.04 0.99
CA THR A 281 -6.29 11.51 2.24
C THR A 281 -5.21 12.43 2.81
N THR A 282 -4.75 13.44 2.05
CA THR A 282 -3.86 14.50 2.53
C THR A 282 -4.59 15.85 2.52
N ARG A 283 -4.92 16.34 3.71
CA ARG A 283 -5.73 17.53 3.94
C ARG A 283 -4.84 18.64 4.49
N THR A 284 -4.77 19.75 3.77
CA THR A 284 -3.96 20.91 4.17
C THR A 284 -4.86 22.04 4.63
N VAL A 285 -4.43 22.77 5.66
CA VAL A 285 -5.06 24.02 6.09
C VAL A 285 -3.95 25.00 6.46
N THR A 286 -4.10 26.24 6.03
CA THR A 286 -3.19 27.34 6.38
C THR A 286 -3.86 28.31 7.35
N GLY A 287 -3.09 28.97 8.21
CA GLY A 287 -3.65 29.92 9.17
C GLY A 287 -2.63 30.82 9.85
N LYS A 288 -3.11 31.69 10.74
CA LYS A 288 -2.30 32.66 11.49
C LYS A 288 -2.34 32.40 12.99
N LEU A 289 -1.16 32.44 13.60
CA LEU A 289 -1.01 32.27 15.04
C LEU A 289 -1.62 33.45 15.82
N PRO A 290 -2.15 33.24 17.02
CA PRO A 290 -2.62 34.31 17.88
C PRO A 290 -1.48 35.29 18.20
N GLY A 291 -1.82 36.58 18.32
CA GLY A 291 -0.85 37.66 18.60
C GLY A 291 -0.17 37.63 19.98
N ARG A 292 -0.32 36.55 20.76
CA ARG A 292 0.24 36.42 22.11
C ARG A 292 1.45 35.51 22.12
N ARG A 293 2.56 36.01 22.67
CA ARG A 293 3.77 35.24 22.95
C ARG A 293 3.58 34.28 24.12
N GLY A 294 4.27 33.15 24.08
CA GLY A 294 4.21 32.11 25.12
C GLY A 294 2.91 31.33 25.13
N THR A 295 2.18 31.33 24.02
CA THR A 295 0.94 30.57 23.85
C THR A 295 1.28 29.16 23.37
N ASN A 296 0.76 28.14 24.07
CA ASN A 296 0.77 26.76 23.61
C ASN A 296 -0.54 26.49 22.88
N ILE A 297 -0.46 25.89 21.70
CA ILE A 297 -1.61 25.50 20.90
C ILE A 297 -1.46 24.02 20.62
N LEU A 298 -2.50 23.24 20.94
CA LEU A 298 -2.65 21.85 20.55
C LEU A 298 -3.73 21.81 19.49
N PHE A 299 -3.46 21.22 18.34
CA PHE A 299 -4.43 20.91 17.31
C PHE A 299 -4.74 19.43 17.37
N SER A 300 -6.00 19.08 17.15
CA SER A 300 -6.48 17.71 17.16
C SER A 300 -7.40 17.48 15.96
N VAL A 301 -7.22 16.37 15.25
CA VAL A 301 -8.15 15.88 14.22
C VAL A 301 -9.08 14.89 14.89
N VAL A 302 -10.38 15.05 14.68
CA VAL A 302 -11.44 14.19 15.23
C VAL A 302 -12.40 13.77 14.13
N ASN A 303 -13.13 12.67 14.35
CA ASN A 303 -14.21 12.26 13.45
C ASN A 303 -15.41 13.22 13.65
N SER A 304 -16.07 13.64 12.56
CA SER A 304 -17.26 14.49 12.63
C SER A 304 -18.43 13.78 13.36
N ASN A 305 -18.55 12.46 13.18
CA ASN A 305 -19.59 11.63 13.79
C ASN A 305 -19.29 11.26 15.24
N ASP A 306 -18.01 11.31 15.65
CA ASP A 306 -17.57 11.13 17.03
C ASP A 306 -16.46 12.13 17.40
N PRO A 307 -16.84 13.38 17.75
CA PRO A 307 -15.89 14.46 18.04
C PRO A 307 -15.07 14.26 19.32
N GLU A 308 -15.38 13.26 20.13
CA GLU A 308 -14.62 12.94 21.35
C GLU A 308 -13.46 11.98 21.06
N THR A 309 -13.53 11.22 19.95
CA THR A 309 -12.43 10.38 19.50
C THR A 309 -11.36 11.19 18.76
N VAL A 310 -10.21 11.35 19.41
CA VAL A 310 -9.04 12.02 18.85
C VAL A 310 -8.25 11.07 17.96
N LEU A 311 -8.15 11.42 16.68
CA LEU A 311 -7.50 10.62 15.65
C LEU A 311 -6.01 10.95 15.51
N ALA A 312 -5.66 12.23 15.60
CA ALA A 312 -4.27 12.70 15.56
C ALA A 312 -4.14 14.05 16.27
N GLU A 313 -2.95 14.32 16.83
CA GLU A 313 -2.66 15.61 17.47
C GLU A 313 -1.29 16.16 17.10
N SER A 314 -1.16 17.48 17.17
CA SER A 314 0.11 18.15 17.03
C SER A 314 0.11 19.48 17.76
N SER A 315 1.26 19.90 18.29
CA SER A 315 1.33 21.10 19.11
C SER A 315 2.40 22.08 18.67
N LEU A 316 2.16 23.37 18.91
CA LEU A 316 3.14 24.42 18.70
C LEU A 316 3.18 25.38 19.89
N LYS A 317 4.33 26.04 20.04
CA LYS A 317 4.56 27.04 21.09
C LYS A 317 5.06 28.34 20.49
N VAL A 318 4.30 29.42 20.67
CA VAL A 318 4.71 30.77 20.25
C VAL A 318 5.82 31.25 21.17
N LYS A 319 7.02 31.58 20.63
CA LYS A 319 8.19 31.97 21.45
C LYS A 319 7.87 33.10 22.44
N LYS A 320 8.27 32.93 23.71
CA LYS A 320 8.33 34.02 24.70
C LYS A 320 9.54 34.91 24.38
N ARG A 321 9.38 36.23 24.48
CA ARG A 321 10.55 37.14 24.54
C ARG A 321 11.04 37.12 25.99
N LYS A 322 12.35 36.95 26.24
CA LYS A 322 12.94 37.23 27.58
C LYS A 322 12.55 38.67 27.94
N LYS A 323 11.69 38.86 28.94
CA LYS A 323 11.38 40.17 29.52
C LYS A 323 11.79 40.14 31.00
N PRO A 324 12.37 41.22 31.53
CA PRO A 324 12.71 41.35 32.95
C PRO A 324 11.46 41.29 33.84
N ALA A 325 11.65 40.87 35.09
CA ALA A 325 10.68 40.21 35.96
C ALA A 325 9.49 41.05 36.49
N GLN A 326 9.24 42.28 36.05
CA GLN A 326 8.29 43.19 36.73
C GLN A 326 6.92 43.45 36.06
N GLN A 327 6.48 42.63 35.11
CA GLN A 327 5.13 42.82 34.51
C GLN A 327 4.34 41.51 34.32
N GLN A 328 4.23 40.67 35.36
CA GLN A 328 3.47 39.42 35.26
C GLN A 328 1.98 39.50 35.66
N ASN A 329 1.48 40.60 36.25
CA ASN A 329 0.17 40.60 36.90
C ASN A 329 -1.02 41.31 36.20
N LYS A 330 -0.98 41.59 34.89
CA LYS A 330 -2.20 42.04 34.17
C LYS A 330 -2.40 41.30 32.84
N LYS A 331 -3.64 40.78 32.68
CA LYS A 331 -4.30 40.24 31.45
C LYS A 331 -4.51 38.71 31.38
N ARG A 332 -5.34 38.19 32.30
CA ARG A 332 -6.22 37.02 32.06
C ARG A 332 -7.49 37.47 31.31
N LYS A 333 -7.40 37.83 30.01
CA LYS A 333 -8.55 38.03 29.09
C LYS A 333 -8.01 37.78 27.66
N ASN A 334 -8.59 37.04 26.73
CA ASN A 334 -9.92 36.46 26.54
C ASN A 334 -9.71 35.20 25.65
N LEU A 335 -9.91 33.96 26.14
CA LEU A 335 -9.66 32.72 25.37
C LEU A 335 -10.42 32.74 24.03
N LYS A 336 -11.68 33.18 24.09
CA LYS A 336 -12.58 33.35 22.94
C LYS A 336 -11.94 34.17 21.83
N LYS A 337 -11.17 35.22 22.16
CA LYS A 337 -10.46 36.06 21.18
C LYS A 337 -9.33 35.33 20.47
N TYR A 338 -8.63 34.41 21.16
CA TYR A 338 -7.54 33.65 20.55
C TYR A 338 -8.07 32.54 19.65
N CYS A 339 -9.09 31.81 20.11
CA CYS A 339 -9.77 30.80 19.31
C CYS A 339 -10.40 31.42 18.05
N ASN A 340 -11.11 32.55 18.18
CA ASN A 340 -11.69 33.23 17.02
C ASN A 340 -10.63 33.64 15.98
N VAL A 341 -9.51 34.21 16.42
CA VAL A 341 -8.43 34.61 15.49
C VAL A 341 -7.83 33.39 14.80
N LEU A 342 -7.66 32.29 15.52
CA LEU A 342 -7.12 31.05 14.98
C LEU A 342 -8.05 30.51 13.88
N PHE A 343 -9.31 30.22 14.20
CA PHE A 343 -10.26 29.58 13.28
C PHE A 343 -10.72 30.48 12.14
N LYS A 344 -10.89 31.80 12.36
CA LYS A 344 -11.21 32.73 11.26
C LYS A 344 -10.10 32.88 10.23
N SER A 345 -8.86 32.57 10.62
CA SER A 345 -7.73 32.62 9.69
C SER A 345 -7.53 31.32 8.90
N LEU A 346 -8.27 30.26 9.22
CA LEU A 346 -8.09 28.95 8.59
C LEU A 346 -8.68 28.92 7.18
N THR A 347 -7.80 28.75 6.20
CA THR A 347 -8.12 28.56 4.80
C THR A 347 -7.65 27.17 4.33
N PRO A 348 -8.47 26.43 3.55
CA PRO A 348 -8.03 25.18 2.91
C PRO A 348 -6.70 25.35 2.17
#